data_AF-A0A844AXH5-F1
#
_entry.id   AF-A0A844AXH5-F1
#
_cell.length_a   1.000
_cell.length_b   1.000
_cell.length_c   1.000
_cell.angle_alpha   90.00
_cell.angle_beta   90.00
_cell.angle_gamma   90.00
#
_symmetry.space_group_name_H-M   'P 1'
#
loop_
_entity.id
_entity.type
_entity.pdbx_description
1 polymer ?
#
loop_
_entity_poly.entity_id
_entity_poly.type
_entity_poly.pdbx_seq_one_letter_code
_entity_poly.pdbx_strand_id
1 'polypeptide(L)'
;MPRIFSAALHLSAAAVLTFSMQSASAQDSKEDSCRYQGAVMAAVQDARMTRVKQEKAEANILESEPDWPAQYSKAIPQLVEHVYAMKRRDLRNIDLGAVFEEQCLSNWDQIQQLQKKLQAPAD
;
A
#
# COMPACT_ATOMS: atom_id res chain seq x y z
N MET A 1 -12.30 -23.41 -47.14
CA MET A 1 -11.92 -22.02 -46.80
C MET A 1 -11.97 -21.86 -45.28
N PRO A 2 -10.83 -21.89 -44.56
CA PRO A 2 -10.82 -21.55 -43.14
C PRO A 2 -10.68 -20.03 -42.97
N ARG A 3 -11.61 -19.42 -42.23
CA ARG A 3 -11.52 -18.01 -41.82
C ARG A 3 -10.54 -17.91 -40.64
N ILE A 4 -9.42 -17.26 -40.89
CA ILE A 4 -8.41 -16.90 -39.89
C ILE A 4 -8.98 -15.73 -39.09
N PHE A 5 -9.43 -15.97 -37.86
CA PHE A 5 -9.67 -14.90 -36.90
C PHE A 5 -8.42 -14.71 -36.04
N SER A 6 -7.57 -13.76 -36.45
CA SER A 6 -6.55 -13.18 -35.57
C SER A 6 -7.24 -12.43 -34.44
N ALA A 7 -7.31 -13.03 -33.25
CA ALA A 7 -7.53 -12.28 -32.02
C ALA A 7 -6.15 -11.98 -31.43
N ALA A 8 -5.60 -10.83 -31.82
CA ALA A 8 -4.45 -10.24 -31.16
C ALA A 8 -4.86 -9.94 -29.70
N LEU A 9 -4.46 -10.84 -28.80
CA LEU A 9 -4.56 -10.64 -27.36
C LEU A 9 -3.63 -9.48 -26.98
N HIS A 10 -4.15 -8.26 -27.08
CA HIS A 10 -3.49 -7.08 -26.55
C HIS A 10 -3.51 -7.21 -25.03
N LEU A 11 -2.39 -7.68 -24.49
CA LEU A 11 -2.12 -7.79 -23.07
C LEU A 11 -1.92 -6.38 -22.48
N SER A 12 -2.98 -5.58 -22.48
CA SER A 12 -3.02 -4.27 -21.82
C SER A 12 -3.50 -4.46 -20.38
N ALA A 13 -2.66 -4.97 -19.50
CA ALA A 13 -2.96 -5.02 -18.06
C ALA A 13 -1.68 -5.16 -17.22
N ALA A 14 -0.92 -4.08 -17.13
CA ALA A 14 0.02 -3.88 -16.04
C ALA A 14 -0.21 -2.49 -15.42
N ALA A 15 -1.47 -2.20 -15.05
CA ALA A 15 -1.74 -1.28 -13.95
C ALA A 15 -1.37 -2.02 -12.66
N VAL A 16 -0.07 -2.23 -12.46
CA VAL A 16 0.48 -2.59 -11.16
C VAL A 16 -0.04 -1.52 -10.23
N LEU A 17 -0.72 -1.94 -9.16
CA LEU A 17 -1.08 -1.12 -8.01
C LEU A 17 0.20 -0.41 -7.53
N THR A 18 0.50 0.76 -8.11
CA THR A 18 1.48 1.68 -7.58
C THR A 18 0.83 2.29 -6.35
N PHE A 19 0.82 1.51 -5.27
CA PHE A 19 0.62 2.04 -3.95
C PHE A 19 1.83 2.93 -3.69
N SER A 20 1.75 4.18 -4.15
CA SER A 20 2.73 5.21 -3.87
C SER A 20 2.60 5.55 -2.39
N MET A 21 3.18 4.68 -1.55
CA MET A 21 3.55 5.04 -0.19
C MET A 21 4.35 6.32 -0.31
N GLN A 22 3.71 7.41 0.10
CA GLN A 22 4.28 8.74 0.11
C GLN A 22 5.55 8.67 0.97
N SER A 23 6.70 8.67 0.29
CA SER A 23 8.05 8.83 0.81
C SER A 23 8.33 8.08 2.11
N ALA A 24 9.12 7.01 2.01
CA ALA A 24 10.16 6.80 3.01
C ALA A 24 10.80 8.17 3.27
N SER A 25 10.64 8.70 4.48
CA SER A 25 11.15 10.03 4.75
C SER A 25 12.67 9.94 4.58
N ALA A 26 13.29 10.92 3.93
CA ALA A 26 14.74 10.92 3.73
C ALA A 26 15.52 10.96 5.07
N GLN A 27 14.82 11.09 6.20
CA GLN A 27 15.37 11.15 7.55
C GLN A 27 15.33 9.79 8.26
N ASP A 28 14.45 8.87 7.86
CA ASP A 28 14.33 7.55 8.47
C ASP A 28 15.24 6.52 7.77
N SER A 29 15.72 5.52 8.50
CA SER A 29 16.42 4.39 7.88
C SER A 29 15.49 3.60 6.95
N LYS A 30 16.07 2.74 6.10
CA LYS A 30 15.30 1.80 5.26
C LYS A 30 14.40 0.94 6.14
N GLU A 31 14.98 0.38 7.20
CA GLU A 31 14.32 -0.53 8.13
C GLU A 31 13.19 0.17 8.87
N ASP A 32 13.42 1.38 9.38
CA ASP A 32 12.37 2.18 10.03
C ASP A 32 11.25 2.54 9.07
N SER A 33 11.59 2.99 7.86
CA SER A 33 10.62 3.35 6.83
C SER A 33 9.72 2.17 6.47
N CYS A 34 10.29 0.98 6.29
CA CYS A 34 9.52 -0.22 5.96
C CYS A 34 8.70 -0.72 7.14
N ARG A 35 9.25 -0.68 8.36
CA ARG A 35 8.51 -1.02 9.59
C ARG A 35 7.29 -0.11 9.76
N TYR A 36 7.45 1.20 9.59
CA TYR A 36 6.33 2.14 9.72
C TYR A 36 5.25 1.92 8.65
N GLN A 37 5.64 1.67 7.40
CA GLN A 37 4.69 1.33 6.34
C GLN A 37 3.91 0.04 6.65
N GLY A 38 4.59 -0.98 7.17
CA GLY A 38 3.96 -2.21 7.66
C GLY A 38 3.01 -1.94 8.83
N ALA A 39 3.42 -1.12 9.79
CA ALA A 39 2.59 -0.75 10.95
C ALA A 39 1.30 -0.02 10.54
N VAL A 40 1.36 0.92 9.58
CA VAL A 40 0.15 1.58 9.06
C VAL A 40 -0.79 0.55 8.41
N MET A 41 -0.25 -0.35 7.57
CA MET A 41 -1.06 -1.40 6.94
C MET A 41 -1.70 -2.34 7.98
N ALA A 42 -0.93 -2.72 9.02
CA ALA A 42 -1.42 -3.54 10.12
C ALA A 42 -2.58 -2.85 10.85
N ALA A 43 -2.47 -1.55 11.15
CA ALA A 43 -3.54 -0.80 11.82
C ALA A 43 -4.81 -0.72 10.96
N VAL A 44 -4.68 -0.52 9.65
CA VAL A 44 -5.83 -0.55 8.73
C VAL A 44 -6.46 -1.94 8.66
N GLN A 45 -5.65 -2.99 8.61
CA GLN A 45 -6.13 -4.36 8.68
C GLN A 45 -6.87 -4.63 9.99
N ASP A 46 -6.32 -4.19 11.12
CA ASP A 46 -6.93 -4.37 12.43
C ASP A 46 -8.28 -3.65 12.52
N ALA A 47 -8.38 -2.38 12.12
CA ALA A 47 -9.65 -1.64 12.08
C ALA A 47 -10.72 -2.39 11.26
N ARG A 48 -10.33 -2.97 10.12
CA ARG A 48 -11.22 -3.81 9.31
C ARG A 48 -11.61 -5.12 10.01
N MET A 49 -10.70 -5.71 10.77
CA MET A 49 -10.90 -6.95 11.48
C MET A 49 -11.73 -6.79 12.76
N THR A 50 -11.61 -5.67 13.45
CA THR A 50 -12.40 -5.26 14.63
C THR A 50 -13.73 -4.61 14.28
N ARG A 51 -14.04 -4.50 12.98
CA ARG A 51 -15.33 -4.02 12.43
C ARG A 51 -15.56 -2.51 12.65
N VAL A 52 -14.49 -1.72 12.71
CA VAL A 52 -14.60 -0.27 12.59
C VAL A 52 -15.23 0.06 11.23
N LYS A 53 -16.19 0.99 11.20
CA LYS A 53 -16.83 1.40 9.94
C LYS A 53 -15.80 2.10 9.04
N GLN A 54 -15.90 1.92 7.72
CA GLN A 54 -14.89 2.43 6.78
C GLN A 54 -14.67 3.94 6.93
N GLU A 55 -15.76 4.68 7.04
CA GLU A 55 -15.78 6.13 7.21
C GLU A 55 -15.25 6.61 8.56
N LYS A 56 -14.97 5.69 9.50
CA LYS A 56 -14.38 5.97 10.82
C LYS A 56 -12.99 5.36 11.00
N ALA A 57 -12.51 4.56 10.05
CA ALA A 57 -11.27 3.81 10.21
C ALA A 57 -10.06 4.74 10.39
N GLU A 58 -9.94 5.77 9.56
CA GLU A 58 -8.84 6.75 9.68
C GLU A 58 -8.84 7.44 11.05
N ALA A 59 -9.99 8.00 11.46
CA ALA A 59 -10.11 8.66 12.75
C ALA A 59 -9.77 7.70 13.91
N ASN A 60 -10.29 6.47 13.87
CA ASN A 60 -10.03 5.46 14.89
C ASN A 60 -8.53 5.08 14.99
N ILE A 61 -7.82 4.98 13.87
CA ILE A 61 -6.39 4.68 13.83
C ILE A 61 -5.57 5.87 14.37
N LEU A 62 -5.96 7.11 14.06
CA LEU A 62 -5.24 8.28 14.54
C LEU A 62 -5.51 8.56 16.02
N GLU A 63 -6.70 8.26 16.53
CA GLU A 63 -7.05 8.36 17.95
C GLU A 63 -6.33 7.33 18.83
N SER A 64 -5.75 6.27 18.26
CA SER A 64 -4.97 5.29 19.02
C SER A 64 -3.52 5.74 19.30
N GLU A 65 -3.17 6.98 18.96
CA GLU A 65 -1.84 7.59 19.15
C GLU A 65 -0.69 6.68 18.65
N PRO A 66 -0.64 6.39 17.34
CA PRO A 66 0.32 5.44 16.82
C PRO A 66 1.78 5.93 16.89
N ASP A 67 2.71 4.99 17.10
CA ASP A 67 4.14 5.28 17.30
C ASP A 67 4.90 5.64 16.00
N TRP A 68 4.26 5.61 14.83
CA TRP A 68 4.92 6.01 13.59
C TRP A 68 4.86 7.54 13.37
N PRO A 69 5.85 8.13 12.71
CA PRO A 69 5.83 9.54 12.36
C PRO A 69 4.61 9.94 11.51
N ALA A 70 4.08 11.15 11.73
CA ALA A 70 2.83 11.62 11.12
C ALA A 70 2.78 11.57 9.58
N GLN A 71 3.92 11.61 8.88
CA GLN A 71 3.95 11.50 7.42
C GLN A 71 3.39 10.17 6.90
N TYR A 72 3.56 9.07 7.65
CA TYR A 72 3.10 7.73 7.23
C TYR A 72 1.57 7.63 7.29
N SER A 73 0.92 8.40 8.17
CA SER A 73 -0.54 8.45 8.27
C SER A 73 -1.22 8.96 6.99
N LYS A 74 -0.51 9.67 6.11
CA LYS A 74 -1.08 10.17 4.83
C LYS A 74 -1.53 9.05 3.90
N ALA A 75 -1.00 7.84 4.06
CA ALA A 75 -1.39 6.68 3.27
C ALA A 75 -2.71 6.03 3.74
N ILE A 76 -3.16 6.33 4.98
CA ILE A 76 -4.31 5.66 5.61
C ILE A 76 -5.58 5.73 4.75
N PRO A 77 -6.01 6.87 4.18
CA PRO A 77 -7.26 6.92 3.41
C PRO A 77 -7.29 5.95 2.23
N GLN A 78 -6.19 5.89 1.47
CA GLN A 78 -6.05 4.99 0.33
C GLN A 78 -5.96 3.52 0.76
N LEU A 79 -5.22 3.25 1.84
CA LEU A 79 -5.12 1.90 2.41
C LEU A 79 -6.48 1.40 2.90
N VAL A 80 -7.25 2.26 3.58
CA VAL A 80 -8.60 1.97 4.05
C VAL A 80 -9.50 1.60 2.88
N GLU A 81 -9.52 2.38 1.80
CA GLU A 81 -10.31 2.06 0.61
C GLU A 81 -9.97 0.66 0.07
N HIS A 82 -8.67 0.37 -0.10
CA HIS A 82 -8.21 -0.91 -0.62
C HIS A 82 -8.56 -2.09 0.30
N VAL A 83 -8.22 -1.98 1.59
CA VAL A 83 -8.42 -3.07 2.56
C VAL A 83 -9.91 -3.32 2.82
N TYR A 84 -10.74 -2.27 2.78
CA TYR A 84 -12.18 -2.43 2.96
C TYR A 84 -12.90 -3.02 1.74
N ALA A 85 -12.30 -2.96 0.56
CA ALA A 85 -12.79 -3.70 -0.62
C ALA A 85 -12.53 -5.21 -0.52
N MET A 86 -11.56 -5.64 0.29
CA MET A 86 -11.21 -7.06 0.47
C MET A 86 -12.20 -7.80 1.38
N LYS A 87 -12.42 -9.09 1.12
CA LYS A 87 -13.26 -9.94 1.99
C LYS A 87 -12.53 -10.20 3.31
N ARG A 88 -13.19 -9.93 4.45
CA ARG A 88 -12.62 -10.18 5.80
C ARG A 88 -12.16 -11.62 6.04
N ARG A 89 -12.74 -12.59 5.34
CA ARG A 89 -12.31 -14.00 5.43
C ARG A 89 -10.91 -14.21 4.86
N ASP A 90 -10.57 -13.48 3.79
CA ASP A 90 -9.29 -13.59 3.12
C ASP A 90 -8.23 -12.85 3.96
N LEU A 91 -8.60 -11.71 4.55
CA LEU A 91 -7.77 -10.94 5.49
C LEU A 91 -7.42 -11.65 6.80
N ARG A 92 -8.15 -12.70 7.20
CA ARG A 92 -7.86 -13.43 8.45
C ARG A 92 -6.63 -14.33 8.37
N ASN A 93 -6.25 -14.71 7.16
CA ASN A 93 -5.24 -15.73 6.92
C ASN A 93 -3.93 -15.13 6.37
N ILE A 94 -3.80 -13.81 6.45
CA ILE A 94 -2.66 -13.05 5.95
C ILE A 94 -2.32 -11.95 6.95
N ASP A 95 -1.04 -11.73 7.21
CA ASP A 95 -0.55 -10.56 7.92
C ASP A 95 -0.16 -9.50 6.87
N LEU A 96 -1.05 -8.54 6.63
CA LEU A 96 -0.78 -7.51 5.62
C LEU A 96 0.34 -6.58 6.08
N GLY A 97 0.52 -6.37 7.39
CA GLY A 97 1.59 -5.54 7.93
C GLY A 97 2.96 -6.14 7.61
N ALA A 98 3.15 -7.41 7.96
CA ALA A 98 4.39 -8.13 7.67
C ALA A 98 4.66 -8.24 6.17
N VAL A 99 3.63 -8.54 5.37
CA VAL A 99 3.77 -8.62 3.91
C VAL A 99 4.19 -7.26 3.32
N PHE A 100 3.60 -6.15 3.80
CA PHE A 100 3.98 -4.83 3.31
C PHE A 100 5.39 -4.43 3.70
N GLU A 101 5.80 -4.72 4.94
CA GLU A 101 7.16 -4.49 5.40
C GLU A 101 8.17 -5.29 4.56
N GLU A 102 7.94 -6.59 4.37
CA GLU A 102 8.81 -7.45 3.57
C GLU A 102 8.89 -6.98 2.11
N GLN A 103 7.76 -6.61 1.50
CA GLN A 103 7.73 -6.07 0.15
C GLN A 103 8.49 -4.75 0.05
N CYS A 104 8.38 -3.88 1.04
CA CYS A 104 9.15 -2.65 1.10
C CYS A 104 10.66 -2.95 1.19
N LEU A 105 11.06 -3.85 2.08
CA LEU A 105 12.47 -4.23 2.27
C LEU A 105 13.07 -4.85 1.00
N SER A 106 12.32 -5.74 0.35
CA SER A 106 12.74 -6.43 -0.88
C SER A 106 12.81 -5.50 -2.09
N ASN A 107 11.95 -4.48 -2.16
CA ASN A 107 11.83 -3.61 -3.33
C ASN A 107 12.35 -2.19 -3.10
N TRP A 108 13.05 -1.96 -1.98
CA TRP A 108 13.45 -0.63 -1.53
C TRP A 108 14.10 0.22 -2.62
N ASP A 109 15.16 -0.28 -3.24
CA ASP A 109 15.93 0.49 -4.23
C ASP A 109 15.08 0.84 -5.45
N GLN A 110 14.21 -0.08 -5.88
CA GLN A 110 13.28 0.15 -6.97
C GLN A 110 12.26 1.24 -6.60
N ILE A 111 11.71 1.21 -5.40
CA ILE A 111 10.77 2.23 -4.90
C ILE A 111 11.44 3.61 -4.88
N GLN A 112 12.68 3.69 -4.39
CA GLN A 112 13.44 4.94 -4.35
C GLN A 112 13.72 5.49 -5.76
N GLN A 113 14.07 4.63 -6.72
CA GLN A 113 14.27 5.04 -8.11
C GLN A 113 12.98 5.56 -8.74
N LEU A 114 11.85 4.92 -8.49
CA LEU A 114 10.55 5.36 -8.99
C LEU A 114 10.16 6.72 -8.40
N GLN A 115 10.35 6.93 -7.10
CA GLN A 115 10.08 8.21 -6.46
C GLN A 115 10.92 9.35 -7.06
N LYS A 116 12.22 9.11 -7.29
CA LYS A 116 13.10 10.10 -7.96
C LYS A 116 12.60 10.45 -9.36
N LYS A 117 12.13 9.46 -10.13
CA LYS A 117 11.57 9.69 -11.47
C LYS A 117 10.28 10.49 -11.45
N LEU A 118 9.41 10.24 -10.47
CA LEU A 118 8.13 10.95 -10.31
C LEU A 118 8.31 12.39 -9.80
N GLN A 119 9.40 12.67 -9.11
CA GLN A 119 9.76 14.01 -8.62
C GLN A 119 10.57 14.83 -9.62
N ALA A 120 11.13 14.20 -10.66
CA ALA A 120 11.79 14.92 -11.73
C ALA A 120 10.74 15.72 -12.53
N PRO A 121 10.99 17.00 -12.88
CA PRO A 121 10.12 17.73 -13.78
C PRO A 121 10.02 16.96 -15.09
N ALA A 122 8.80 16.84 -15.64
CA ALA A 122 8.62 16.31 -16.98
C ALA A 122 9.28 17.30 -17.95
N ASP A 123 10.35 16.87 -18.63
CA ASP A 123 10.99 17.60 -19.73
C ASP A 123 10.03 17.77 -20.93
#